data_AF-A0A2P4PQ54-F1
#
_entry.id   AF-A0A2P4PQ54-F1
#
_cell.length_a   1.000
_cell.length_b   1.000
_cell.length_c   1.000
_cell.angle_alpha   90.00
_cell.angle_beta   90.00
_cell.angle_gamma   90.00
#
_symmetry.space_group_name_H-M   'P 1'
#
loop_
_entity.id
_entity.type
_entity.pdbx_description
1 polymer ?
#
loop_
_entity_poly.entity_id
_entity_poly.type
_entity_poly.pdbx_seq_one_letter_code
_entity_poly.pdbx_strand_id
1 'polypeptide(L)'
;MKALFGLQYDNCDELPKCKLFAGDLIDSFLDKKILEEVIQEILRKHTVSRPIRADVNEATRREFISSIIYGVASNFRGLVKIYPEEQVTGTHGKGPVDWIIKIGNIIICVTEAKRNDISWGIGQSTVQAHASMQLNTKKRTFTDANLDEDDMYCIISTGVEWVITRVIQNRDGKVDVYICEPMPDVIPINNAVLTYDDLY
;
A
#
# COMPACT_ATOMS: atom_id res chain seq x y z
N MET A 1 4.65 -17.85 -19.28
CA MET A 1 3.74 -16.72 -19.55
C MET A 1 2.51 -16.87 -18.66
N LYS A 2 2.56 -16.35 -17.43
CA LYS A 2 1.38 -16.26 -16.56
C LYS A 2 0.91 -14.82 -16.67
N ALA A 3 -0.05 -14.56 -17.55
CA ALA A 3 -0.69 -13.26 -17.61
C ALA A 3 -1.34 -13.00 -16.24
N LEU A 4 -0.77 -12.07 -15.47
CA LEU A 4 -1.46 -11.43 -14.34
C LEU A 4 -2.65 -10.67 -14.95
N PHE A 5 -3.82 -11.30 -15.05
CA PHE A 5 -5.07 -10.63 -15.45
C PHE A 5 -4.97 -9.67 -16.67
N GLY A 6 -4.34 -10.13 -17.75
CA GLY A 6 -4.22 -9.33 -18.98
C GLY A 6 -3.20 -8.19 -18.92
N LEU A 7 -2.48 -8.01 -17.80
CA LEU A 7 -1.28 -7.19 -17.75
C LEU A 7 -0.22 -7.86 -18.62
N GLN A 8 0.35 -7.10 -19.56
CA GLN A 8 1.34 -7.58 -20.55
C GLN A 8 2.77 -7.60 -20.01
N TYR A 9 2.96 -7.52 -18.70
CA TYR A 9 4.26 -7.30 -18.08
C TYR A 9 4.65 -8.48 -17.19
N ASP A 10 5.86 -8.99 -17.42
CA ASP A 10 6.43 -10.10 -16.64
C ASP A 10 7.20 -9.56 -15.40
N ASN A 11 7.53 -8.26 -15.37
CA ASN A 11 8.23 -7.58 -14.28
C ASN A 11 7.60 -6.19 -13.99
N CYS A 12 7.62 -5.76 -12.72
CA CYS A 12 7.16 -4.43 -12.32
C CYS A 12 7.96 -3.29 -12.94
N ASP A 13 9.25 -3.51 -13.25
CA ASP A 13 10.11 -2.47 -13.87
C ASP A 13 9.62 -2.03 -15.26
N GLU A 14 8.76 -2.82 -15.89
CA GLU A 14 8.19 -2.54 -17.21
C GLU A 14 6.92 -1.67 -17.14
N LEU A 15 6.38 -1.45 -15.94
CA LEU A 15 5.15 -0.69 -15.75
C LEU A 15 5.39 0.80 -16.02
N PRO A 16 4.42 1.48 -16.67
CA PRO A 16 4.49 2.92 -16.86
C PRO A 16 4.49 3.64 -15.49
N LYS A 17 5.09 4.82 -15.45
CA LYS A 17 5.22 5.62 -14.22
C LYS A 17 4.23 6.78 -14.23
N CYS A 18 3.72 7.16 -13.06
CA CYS A 18 2.91 8.36 -12.88
C CYS A 18 3.36 9.15 -11.65
N LYS A 19 3.16 10.47 -11.63
CA LYS A 19 3.41 11.27 -10.42
C LYS A 19 2.29 11.03 -9.40
N LEU A 20 2.66 10.72 -8.15
CA LEU A 20 1.71 10.47 -7.06
C LEU A 20 0.95 11.75 -6.67
N PHE A 21 1.64 12.89 -6.67
CA PHE A 21 1.08 14.21 -6.38
C PHE A 21 1.81 15.28 -7.20
N ALA A 22 1.13 16.39 -7.46
CA ALA A 22 1.73 17.55 -8.12
C ALA A 22 2.29 18.51 -7.06
N GLY A 23 3.63 18.54 -6.89
CA GLY A 23 4.33 19.55 -6.07
C GLY A 23 4.17 19.41 -4.54
N ASP A 24 4.71 20.40 -3.83
CA ASP A 24 5.15 20.53 -2.41
C ASP A 24 4.15 20.15 -1.27
N LEU A 25 3.28 19.16 -1.47
CA LEU A 25 2.26 18.79 -0.48
C LEU A 25 2.82 18.00 0.72
N ILE A 26 3.96 17.31 0.55
CA ILE A 26 4.46 16.27 1.46
C ILE A 26 4.71 16.80 2.88
N ASP A 27 5.38 17.95 3.01
CA ASP A 27 5.87 18.42 4.32
C ASP A 27 4.76 19.01 5.21
N SER A 28 3.60 19.32 4.63
CA SER A 28 2.51 20.00 5.37
C SER A 28 1.64 19.06 6.21
N PHE A 29 1.67 17.75 5.95
CA PHE A 29 0.78 16.77 6.57
C PHE A 29 1.44 15.87 7.62
N LEU A 30 2.76 15.94 7.78
CA LEU A 30 3.48 15.07 8.70
C LEU A 30 3.52 15.67 10.12
N ASP A 31 2.78 15.07 11.04
CA ASP A 31 2.94 15.35 12.46
C ASP A 31 4.26 14.71 12.93
N LYS A 32 5.25 15.55 13.26
CA LYS A 32 6.56 15.09 13.75
C LYS A 32 6.46 14.16 14.94
N LYS A 33 5.47 14.37 15.82
CA LYS A 33 5.26 13.49 16.96
C LYS A 33 4.86 12.09 16.52
N ILE A 34 3.98 11.98 15.52
CA ILE A 34 3.57 10.69 14.97
C ILE A 34 4.76 10.00 14.29
N LEU A 35 5.58 10.76 13.54
CA LEU A 35 6.80 10.21 12.96
C LEU A 35 7.73 9.63 14.04
N GLU A 36 7.99 10.38 15.11
CA GLU A 36 8.81 9.93 16.23
C GLU A 36 8.23 8.67 16.88
N GLU A 37 6.91 8.61 17.10
CA GLU A 37 6.24 7.43 17.66
C GLU A 37 6.40 6.19 16.77
N VAL A 38 6.27 6.35 15.45
CA VAL A 38 6.47 5.26 14.47
C VAL A 38 7.92 4.79 14.47
N ILE A 39 8.89 5.70 14.44
CA ILE A 39 10.32 5.35 14.49
C ILE A 39 10.62 4.55 15.77
N GLN A 40 10.14 5.02 16.93
CA GLN A 40 10.33 4.31 18.20
C GLN A 40 9.67 2.93 18.22
N GLU A 41 8.52 2.76 17.58
CA GLU A 41 7.87 1.46 17.46
C GLU A 41 8.68 0.50 16.57
N ILE A 42 9.18 0.96 15.42
CA ILE A 42 10.03 0.18 14.52
C ILE A 42 11.31 -0.27 15.24
N LEU A 43 11.99 0.65 15.93
CA LEU A 43 13.21 0.33 16.69
C LEU A 43 12.95 -0.67 17.80
N ARG A 44 11.83 -0.53 18.53
CA ARG A 44 11.43 -1.48 19.58
C ARG A 44 11.20 -2.86 18.99
N LYS A 45 10.46 -2.96 17.89
CA LYS A 45 10.18 -4.24 17.19
C LYS A 45 11.47 -4.86 16.66
N HIS A 46 12.36 -4.06 16.07
CA HIS A 46 13.65 -4.53 15.55
C HIS A 46 14.53 -5.11 16.65
N THR A 47 14.65 -4.41 17.77
CA THR A 47 15.50 -4.81 18.92
C THR A 47 15.15 -6.20 19.47
N VAL A 48 13.87 -6.54 19.51
CA VAL A 48 13.39 -7.80 20.13
C VAL A 48 13.07 -8.89 19.11
N SER A 49 12.97 -8.55 17.82
CA SER A 49 12.70 -9.52 16.77
C SER A 49 13.96 -10.29 16.39
N ARG A 50 13.78 -11.49 15.84
CA ARG A 50 14.86 -12.16 15.12
C ARG A 50 15.31 -11.31 13.92
N PRO A 51 16.58 -11.40 13.48
CA PRO A 51 17.05 -10.67 12.31
C PRO A 51 16.17 -10.90 11.07
N ILE A 52 15.77 -9.81 10.40
CA ILE A 52 14.86 -9.86 9.24
C ILE A 52 15.64 -10.19 7.97
N ARG A 53 15.99 -11.47 7.83
CA ARG A 53 16.68 -12.02 6.66
C ARG A 53 15.70 -12.46 5.58
N ALA A 54 16.21 -12.92 4.44
CA ALA A 54 15.41 -13.37 3.31
C ALA A 54 14.49 -14.58 3.63
N ASP A 55 14.79 -15.34 4.68
CA ASP A 55 14.02 -16.50 5.17
C ASP A 55 12.85 -16.13 6.09
N VAL A 56 12.79 -14.88 6.55
CA VAL A 56 11.71 -14.42 7.43
C VAL A 56 10.38 -14.38 6.68
N ASN A 57 9.34 -14.93 7.31
CA ASN A 57 8.01 -15.04 6.74
C ASN A 57 7.32 -13.67 6.66
N GLU A 58 6.23 -13.64 5.90
CA GLU A 58 5.43 -12.43 5.71
C GLU A 58 4.85 -11.90 7.02
N ALA A 59 4.40 -12.77 7.92
CA ALA A 59 3.82 -12.40 9.21
C ALA A 59 4.74 -11.50 10.06
N THR A 60 6.04 -11.81 10.14
CA THR A 60 6.99 -10.94 10.86
C THR A 60 7.16 -9.59 10.16
N ARG A 61 7.17 -9.54 8.82
CA ARG A 61 7.29 -8.29 8.06
C ARG A 61 6.07 -7.39 8.24
N ARG A 62 4.88 -8.00 8.34
CA ARG A 62 3.62 -7.27 8.60
C ARG A 62 3.66 -6.44 9.87
N GLU A 63 4.37 -6.88 10.91
CA GLU A 63 4.51 -6.10 12.16
C GLU A 63 5.19 -4.75 11.93
N PHE A 64 6.17 -4.68 11.03
CA PHE A 64 6.85 -3.44 10.68
C PHE A 64 6.02 -2.59 9.73
N ILE A 65 5.42 -3.23 8.72
CA ILE A 65 4.53 -2.58 7.75
C ILE A 65 3.35 -1.93 8.47
N SER A 66 2.73 -2.62 9.44
CA SER A 66 1.59 -2.09 10.18
C SER A 66 1.95 -0.86 11.01
N SER A 67 3.15 -0.79 11.61
CA SER A 67 3.58 0.41 12.35
C SER A 67 3.50 1.67 11.48
N ILE A 68 3.95 1.57 10.24
CA ILE A 68 3.97 2.69 9.30
C ILE A 68 2.56 2.99 8.80
N ILE A 69 1.80 1.98 8.36
CA ILE A 69 0.43 2.19 7.85
C ILE A 69 -0.46 2.84 8.91
N TYR A 70 -0.42 2.36 10.16
CA TYR A 70 -1.21 2.93 11.26
C TYR A 70 -0.71 4.32 11.67
N GLY A 71 0.60 4.54 11.68
CA GLY A 71 1.18 5.87 11.91
C GLY A 71 0.69 6.89 10.89
N VAL A 72 0.83 6.59 9.59
CA VAL A 72 0.37 7.47 8.50
C VAL A 72 -1.12 7.77 8.63
N ALA A 73 -1.97 6.74 8.80
CA ALA A 73 -3.41 6.93 8.96
C ALA A 73 -3.79 7.77 10.19
N SER A 74 -2.99 7.73 11.26
CA SER A 74 -3.25 8.48 12.49
C SER A 74 -3.12 9.99 12.31
N ASN A 75 -2.34 10.47 11.33
CA ASN A 75 -2.28 11.89 10.96
C ASN A 75 -3.65 12.47 10.60
N PHE A 76 -4.58 11.63 10.12
CA PHE A 76 -5.91 12.04 9.72
C PHE A 76 -6.94 12.05 10.86
N ARG A 77 -6.50 11.91 12.13
CA ARG A 77 -7.32 12.07 13.34
C ARG A 77 -8.65 11.30 13.31
N GLY A 78 -8.61 10.10 12.74
CA GLY A 78 -9.76 9.20 12.65
C GLY A 78 -10.67 9.40 11.43
N LEU A 79 -10.39 10.34 10.53
CA LEU A 79 -11.06 10.45 9.23
C LEU A 79 -10.72 9.25 8.34
N VAL A 80 -9.45 8.87 8.32
CA VAL A 80 -8.97 7.65 7.65
C VAL A 80 -9.04 6.49 8.63
N LYS A 81 -9.57 5.35 8.17
CA LYS A 81 -9.70 4.11 8.94
C LYS A 81 -9.03 2.96 8.21
N ILE A 82 -8.33 2.13 8.97
CA ILE A 82 -7.70 0.90 8.49
C ILE A 82 -8.56 -0.29 8.92
N TYR A 83 -8.79 -1.22 8.00
CA TYR A 83 -9.50 -2.46 8.25
C TYR A 83 -8.62 -3.64 7.82
N PRO A 84 -8.01 -4.36 8.77
CA PRO A 84 -7.17 -5.51 8.45
C PRO A 84 -8.01 -6.71 7.99
N GLU A 85 -7.48 -7.49 7.06
CA GLU A 85 -8.02 -8.80 6.61
C GLU A 85 -9.47 -8.80 6.11
N GLU A 86 -9.97 -7.64 5.68
CA GLU A 86 -11.30 -7.50 5.09
C GLU A 86 -11.39 -8.17 3.73
N GLN A 87 -12.54 -8.80 3.46
CA GLN A 87 -12.79 -9.47 2.20
C GLN A 87 -13.21 -8.47 1.12
N VAL A 88 -12.44 -8.41 0.04
CA VAL A 88 -12.88 -7.74 -1.18
C VAL A 88 -13.42 -8.80 -2.14
N THR A 89 -14.60 -8.55 -2.72
CA THR A 89 -15.23 -9.43 -3.70
C THR A 89 -15.67 -8.61 -4.90
N GLY A 90 -15.10 -8.92 -6.06
CA GLY A 90 -15.45 -8.34 -7.35
C GLY A 90 -15.59 -9.42 -8.42
N THR A 91 -15.75 -9.00 -9.67
CA THR A 91 -15.98 -9.91 -10.81
C THR A 91 -14.79 -10.83 -11.08
N HIS A 92 -13.57 -10.33 -10.86
CA HIS A 92 -12.32 -11.01 -11.22
C HIS A 92 -11.51 -11.49 -10.01
N GLY A 93 -11.84 -11.01 -8.81
CA GLY A 93 -11.01 -11.17 -7.63
C GLY A 93 -11.83 -11.36 -6.37
N LYS A 94 -11.40 -12.31 -5.54
CA LYS A 94 -11.91 -12.49 -4.18
C LYS A 94 -10.77 -12.86 -3.25
N GLY A 95 -10.71 -12.20 -2.10
CA GLY A 95 -9.78 -12.58 -1.04
C GLY A 95 -9.68 -11.54 0.05
N PRO A 96 -9.04 -11.90 1.18
CA PRO A 96 -8.66 -10.92 2.19
C PRO A 96 -7.62 -9.96 1.60
N VAL A 97 -7.75 -8.69 1.94
CA VAL A 97 -6.71 -7.67 1.75
C VAL A 97 -6.03 -7.47 3.09
N ASP A 98 -4.71 -7.33 3.11
CA ASP A 98 -3.96 -7.23 4.35
C ASP A 98 -4.42 -6.06 5.21
N TRP A 99 -4.53 -4.89 4.58
CA TRP A 99 -5.22 -3.73 5.13
C TRP A 99 -5.98 -2.98 4.04
N ILE A 100 -7.26 -2.70 4.28
CA ILE A 100 -8.06 -1.75 3.49
C ILE A 100 -8.02 -0.40 4.18
N ILE A 101 -7.72 0.65 3.43
CA ILE A 101 -7.75 2.03 3.92
C ILE A 101 -9.02 2.70 3.37
N LYS A 102 -9.79 3.32 4.26
CA LYS A 102 -11.09 3.95 3.93
C LYS A 102 -11.20 5.37 4.46
N ILE A 103 -11.97 6.19 3.74
CA ILE A 103 -12.59 7.42 4.25
C ILE A 103 -14.09 7.20 4.28
N GLY A 104 -14.68 7.23 5.48
CA GLY A 104 -16.05 6.78 5.69
C GLY A 104 -16.24 5.35 5.18
N ASN A 105 -17.10 5.17 4.18
CA ASN A 105 -17.41 3.86 3.57
C ASN A 105 -16.70 3.60 2.24
N ILE A 106 -15.88 4.55 1.78
CA ILE A 106 -15.17 4.52 0.51
C ILE A 106 -13.80 3.90 0.72
N ILE A 107 -13.48 2.86 -0.05
CA ILE A 107 -12.13 2.29 -0.10
C ILE A 107 -11.26 3.21 -0.94
N ILE A 108 -10.15 3.69 -0.39
CA ILE A 108 -9.24 4.60 -1.09
C ILE A 108 -7.90 3.95 -1.43
N CYS A 109 -7.55 2.87 -0.71
CA CYS A 109 -6.33 2.13 -0.95
C CYS A 109 -6.45 0.69 -0.43
N VAL A 110 -5.87 -0.24 -1.18
CA VAL A 110 -5.65 -1.64 -0.79
C VAL A 110 -4.17 -1.88 -0.55
N THR A 111 -3.83 -2.79 0.36
CA THR A 111 -2.43 -3.02 0.70
C THR A 111 -2.09 -4.50 0.74
N GLU A 112 -0.84 -4.81 0.41
CA GLU A 112 -0.35 -6.18 0.34
C GLU A 112 1.08 -6.24 0.87
N ALA A 113 1.26 -6.95 1.98
CA ALA A 113 2.54 -7.35 2.50
C ALA A 113 3.09 -8.51 1.67
N LYS A 114 4.40 -8.51 1.44
CA LYS A 114 5.11 -9.58 0.76
C LYS A 114 6.36 -9.96 1.49
N ARG A 115 6.77 -11.22 1.34
CA ARG A 115 8.09 -11.65 1.82
C ARG A 115 9.23 -11.03 1.00
N ASN A 116 9.09 -11.03 -0.32
CA ASN A 116 10.13 -10.62 -1.27
C ASN A 116 9.62 -10.35 -2.70
N ASP A 117 8.47 -10.91 -3.09
CA ASP A 117 7.97 -10.81 -4.48
C ASP A 117 6.98 -9.64 -4.64
N ILE A 118 7.53 -8.45 -4.88
CA ILE A 118 6.76 -7.22 -5.13
C ILE A 118 5.91 -7.35 -6.41
N SER A 119 6.45 -7.94 -7.48
CA SER A 119 5.73 -8.07 -8.75
C SER A 119 4.46 -8.93 -8.59
N TRP A 120 4.56 -10.03 -7.84
CA TRP A 120 3.38 -10.81 -7.47
C TRP A 120 2.40 -10.01 -6.62
N GLY A 121 2.92 -9.21 -5.68
CA GLY A 121 2.11 -8.29 -4.87
C GLY A 121 1.33 -7.27 -5.70
N ILE A 122 1.94 -6.70 -6.74
CA ILE A 122 1.28 -5.75 -7.65
C ILE A 122 0.14 -6.43 -8.41
N GLY A 123 0.35 -7.66 -8.91
CA GLY A 123 -0.71 -8.40 -9.57
C GLY A 123 -1.91 -8.69 -8.67
N GLN A 124 -1.62 -9.16 -7.47
CA GLN A 124 -2.66 -9.46 -6.49
C GLN A 124 -3.41 -8.21 -6.06
N SER A 125 -2.69 -7.12 -5.73
CA SER A 125 -3.29 -5.87 -5.29
C SER A 125 -4.08 -5.20 -6.41
N THR A 126 -3.66 -5.31 -7.68
CA THR A 126 -4.41 -4.80 -8.84
C THR A 126 -5.80 -5.46 -8.93
N VAL A 127 -5.87 -6.76 -8.73
CA VAL A 127 -7.14 -7.51 -8.76
C VAL A 127 -8.04 -7.12 -7.58
N GLN A 128 -7.46 -6.95 -6.39
CA GLN A 128 -8.18 -6.46 -5.21
C GLN A 128 -8.62 -4.99 -5.37
N ALA A 129 -7.83 -4.15 -6.05
CA ALA A 129 -8.15 -2.77 -6.33
C ALA A 129 -9.34 -2.66 -7.29
N HIS A 130 -9.32 -3.41 -8.40
CA HIS A 130 -10.46 -3.49 -9.33
C HIS A 130 -11.74 -3.93 -8.63
N ALA A 131 -11.65 -4.97 -7.78
CA ALA A 131 -12.77 -5.42 -6.99
C ALA A 131 -13.25 -4.37 -5.96
N SER A 132 -12.34 -3.58 -5.40
CA SER A 132 -12.67 -2.49 -4.47
C SER A 132 -13.39 -1.32 -5.15
N MET A 133 -12.99 -0.96 -6.38
CA MET A 133 -13.70 0.04 -7.20
C MET A 133 -15.17 -0.36 -7.40
N GLN A 134 -15.43 -1.62 -7.76
CA GLN A 134 -16.80 -2.13 -7.93
C GLN A 134 -17.64 -2.07 -6.64
N LEU A 135 -17.00 -2.24 -5.48
CA LEU A 135 -17.68 -2.08 -4.18
C LEU A 135 -17.99 -0.61 -3.89
N ASN A 136 -17.12 0.31 -4.31
CA ASN A 136 -17.33 1.75 -4.17
C ASN A 136 -18.47 2.24 -5.08
N THR A 137 -18.52 1.85 -6.36
CA THR A 137 -19.59 2.29 -7.30
C THR A 137 -21.00 1.94 -6.80
N LYS A 138 -21.16 0.87 -6.02
CA LYS A 138 -22.44 0.50 -5.40
C LYS A 138 -22.88 1.47 -4.31
N LYS A 139 -21.99 2.35 -3.83
CA LYS A 139 -22.23 3.32 -2.76
C LYS A 139 -22.22 4.73 -3.37
N ARG A 140 -23.40 5.34 -3.54
CA ARG A 140 -23.61 6.65 -4.18
C ARG A 140 -23.09 7.86 -3.35
N THR A 141 -21.85 7.86 -2.87
CA THR A 141 -21.33 8.89 -1.94
C THR A 141 -19.91 9.37 -2.27
N PHE A 142 -19.53 9.41 -3.56
CA PHE A 142 -18.16 9.72 -3.97
C PHE A 142 -17.84 11.22 -4.11
N THR A 143 -18.88 12.05 -4.31
CA THR A 143 -18.75 13.51 -4.49
C THR A 143 -18.05 14.23 -3.35
N ASP A 144 -18.08 13.66 -2.14
CA ASP A 144 -17.48 14.27 -0.95
C ASP A 144 -15.97 13.94 -0.78
N ALA A 145 -15.44 12.95 -1.51
CA ALA A 145 -14.06 12.49 -1.38
C ALA A 145 -13.13 13.01 -2.49
N ASN A 146 -13.66 13.66 -3.53
CA ASN A 146 -12.91 14.19 -4.68
C ASN A 146 -11.98 13.16 -5.35
N LEU A 147 -12.37 11.89 -5.32
CA LEU A 147 -11.69 10.80 -6.02
C LEU A 147 -12.40 10.58 -7.36
N ASP A 148 -11.72 9.98 -8.35
CA ASP A 148 -12.36 9.49 -9.58
C ASP A 148 -12.87 8.05 -9.35
N GLU A 149 -14.11 7.74 -9.73
CA GLU A 149 -14.75 6.44 -9.42
C GLU A 149 -13.98 5.25 -10.03
N ASP A 150 -13.17 5.56 -11.05
CA ASP A 150 -12.37 4.64 -11.84
C ASP A 150 -10.90 4.52 -11.36
N ASP A 151 -10.53 5.09 -10.20
CA ASP A 151 -9.13 5.14 -9.72
C ASP A 151 -8.96 4.55 -8.30
N MET A 152 -7.89 3.80 -8.08
CA MET A 152 -7.55 3.17 -6.80
C MET A 152 -6.04 3.10 -6.62
N TYR A 153 -5.58 3.36 -5.41
CA TYR A 153 -4.17 3.19 -5.05
C TYR A 153 -3.94 1.84 -4.38
N CYS A 154 -2.75 1.28 -4.57
CA CYS A 154 -2.28 0.12 -3.83
C CYS A 154 -0.94 0.43 -3.16
N ILE A 155 -0.72 -0.14 -1.98
CA ILE A 155 0.60 -0.15 -1.33
C ILE A 155 1.06 -1.59 -1.23
N ILE A 156 2.20 -1.90 -1.84
CA ILE A 156 2.84 -3.21 -1.77
C ILE A 156 4.14 -3.05 -1.01
N SER A 157 4.40 -3.87 0.00
CA SER A 157 5.61 -3.72 0.80
C SER A 157 6.19 -5.03 1.30
N THR A 158 7.51 -5.10 1.34
CA THR A 158 8.25 -6.14 2.08
C THR A 158 8.62 -5.72 3.51
N GLY A 159 8.21 -4.52 3.93
CA GLY A 159 8.70 -3.82 5.11
C GLY A 159 10.03 -3.10 4.87
N VAL A 160 10.83 -3.59 3.92
CA VAL A 160 12.08 -2.95 3.47
C VAL A 160 11.79 -2.03 2.29
N GLU A 161 11.21 -2.61 1.24
CA GLU A 161 10.83 -1.89 0.02
C GLU A 161 9.32 -1.59 0.05
N TRP A 162 8.96 -0.44 -0.52
CA TRP A 162 7.58 0.03 -0.60
C TRP A 162 7.31 0.52 -2.01
N VAL A 163 6.25 0.01 -2.63
CA VAL A 163 5.80 0.43 -3.95
C VAL A 163 4.36 0.89 -3.84
N ILE A 164 4.10 2.06 -4.38
CA ILE A 164 2.74 2.59 -4.53
C ILE A 164 2.38 2.45 -6.00
N THR A 165 1.23 1.83 -6.28
CA THR A 165 0.71 1.74 -7.64
C THR A 165 -0.63 2.43 -7.75
N ARG A 166 -0.88 3.05 -8.89
CA ARG A 166 -2.18 3.60 -9.27
C ARG A 166 -2.83 2.68 -10.28
N VAL A 167 -4.07 2.30 -10.03
CA VAL A 167 -4.85 1.37 -10.83
C VAL A 167 -6.04 2.13 -11.37
N ILE A 168 -6.21 2.14 -12.69
CA ILE A 168 -7.30 2.88 -13.36
C ILE A 168 -8.16 1.92 -14.16
N GLN A 169 -9.47 1.94 -13.94
CA GLN A 169 -10.42 1.18 -14.74
C GLN A 169 -10.83 1.99 -15.98
N ASN A 170 -10.52 1.46 -17.16
CA ASN A 170 -10.93 2.06 -18.42
C ASN A 170 -12.40 1.77 -18.74
N ARG A 171 -13.00 2.62 -19.58
CA ARG A 171 -14.39 2.47 -20.06
C ARG A 171 -14.66 1.16 -20.80
N ASP A 172 -13.63 0.54 -21.37
CA ASP A 172 -13.71 -0.78 -22.04
C ASP A 172 -13.63 -1.96 -21.05
N GLY A 173 -13.50 -1.68 -19.75
CA GLY A 173 -13.39 -2.66 -18.68
C GLY A 173 -11.97 -3.17 -18.42
N LYS A 174 -10.97 -2.71 -19.17
CA LYS A 174 -9.55 -3.03 -18.88
C LYS A 174 -9.03 -2.19 -17.72
N VAL A 175 -7.90 -2.62 -17.18
CA VAL A 175 -7.24 -1.96 -16.07
C VAL A 175 -5.83 -1.55 -16.48
N ASP A 176 -5.51 -0.28 -16.33
CA ASP A 176 -4.16 0.23 -16.47
C ASP A 176 -3.50 0.34 -15.08
N VAL A 177 -2.22 0.01 -15.00
CA VAL A 177 -1.44 0.03 -13.75
C VAL A 177 -0.20 0.88 -13.95
N TYR A 178 0.03 1.79 -13.01
CA TYR A 178 1.18 2.69 -13.00
C TYR A 178 1.94 2.59 -11.69
N ILE A 179 3.27 2.64 -11.75
CA ILE A 179 4.11 2.86 -10.56
C ILE A 179 4.10 4.35 -10.23
N CYS A 180 3.83 4.69 -8.98
CA CYS A 180 3.81 6.06 -8.52
C CYS A 180 5.21 6.56 -8.15
N GLU A 181 5.54 7.78 -8.60
CA GLU A 181 6.78 8.49 -8.27
C GLU A 181 6.50 9.75 -7.41
N PRO A 182 7.42 10.13 -6.49
CA PRO A 182 8.66 9.41 -6.16
C PRO A 182 8.39 8.08 -5.45
N MET A 183 9.25 7.10 -5.68
CA MET A 183 9.19 5.85 -4.92
C MET A 183 9.63 6.13 -3.47
N PRO A 184 8.96 5.56 -2.46
CA PRO A 184 9.41 5.67 -1.08
C PRO A 184 10.82 5.11 -0.89
N ASP A 185 11.58 5.74 0.00
CA ASP A 185 12.91 5.26 0.36
C ASP A 185 12.86 3.89 1.05
N VAL A 186 13.96 3.14 0.91
CA VAL A 186 14.11 1.83 1.53
C VAL A 186 14.28 2.00 3.03
N ILE A 187 13.53 1.20 3.81
CA ILE A 187 13.65 1.16 5.26
C ILE A 187 14.50 -0.05 5.64
N PRO A 188 15.72 0.12 6.19
CA PRO A 188 16.70 -0.96 6.28
C PRO A 188 16.47 -1.89 7.50
N ILE A 189 15.23 -2.34 7.72
CA ILE A 189 14.84 -3.23 8.82
C ILE A 189 15.54 -4.61 8.78
N ASN A 190 16.15 -4.96 7.66
CA ASN A 190 16.97 -6.15 7.46
C ASN A 190 18.42 -5.99 7.93
N ASN A 191 18.86 -4.79 8.31
CA ASN A 191 20.16 -4.57 8.91
C ASN A 191 20.28 -5.30 10.25
N ALA A 192 21.50 -5.71 10.58
CA ALA A 192 21.79 -6.38 11.85
C ALA A 192 21.53 -5.47 13.06
N VAL A 193 21.75 -4.16 12.88
CA VAL A 193 21.46 -3.10 13.84
C VAL A 193 20.68 -2.03 13.07
N LEU A 194 19.61 -1.53 13.68
CA LEU A 194 18.82 -0.42 13.17
C LEU A 194 18.85 0.70 14.20
N THR A 195 19.19 1.90 13.76
CA THR A 195 19.28 3.09 14.60
C THR A 195 18.27 4.14 14.16
N TYR A 196 18.12 5.19 14.97
CA TYR A 196 17.23 6.31 14.64
C TYR A 196 17.65 6.99 13.33
N ASP A 197 18.96 7.18 13.12
CA ASP A 197 19.50 7.87 11.94
C ASP A 197 19.31 7.07 10.64
N ASP A 198 19.08 5.75 10.74
CA ASP A 198 18.75 4.91 9.58
C ASP A 198 17.28 5.09 9.11
N LEU A 199 16.46 5.79 9.90
CA LEU A 199 15.01 5.96 9.69
C LEU A 199 14.59 7.43 9.49
N TYR A 200 15.54 8.38 9.49
CA TYR A 200 15.29 9.82 9.47
C TYR A 200 15.91 10.50 8.24
#